data_AF-A0A5E5BNR8-F1
#
_entry.id   AF-A0A5E5BNR8-F1
#
_cell.length_a   1.000
_cell.length_b   1.000
_cell.length_c   1.000
_cell.angle_alpha   90.00
_cell.angle_beta   90.00
_cell.angle_gamma   90.00
#
_symmetry.space_group_name_H-M   'P 1'
#
loop_
_entity.id
_entity.type
_entity.pdbx_description
1 polymer ?
#
loop_
_entity_poly.entity_id
_entity_poly.type
_entity_poly.pdbx_seq_one_letter_code
_entity_poly.pdbx_strand_id
1 'polypeptide(L)'
;MFGADAAYVHGMQCLAVIDREAPWDGLLVCTSREHHASLMAEMPALRPHPVLGKWLYLPQSEADFESIAQRLTARVLAGDPRIGVAPKPRQPRQAGKRAAAHARRVKP
;
A
#
# COMPACT_ATOMS: atom_id res chain seq x y z
N MET A 1 1.11 -3.19 -5.91
CA MET A 1 -0.24 -3.79 -6.06
C MET A 1 -1.24 -2.64 -6.18
N PHE A 2 -2.39 -2.82 -6.81
CA PHE A 2 -3.44 -1.78 -6.94
C PHE A 2 -3.08 -0.51 -7.74
N GLY A 3 -1.92 -0.52 -8.42
CA GLY A 3 -1.38 0.67 -9.09
C GLY A 3 -0.98 1.79 -8.13
N ALA A 4 -0.69 1.44 -6.87
CA ALA A 4 -0.09 2.32 -5.87
C ALA A 4 1.44 2.22 -5.92
N ASP A 5 2.11 3.32 -5.60
CA ASP A 5 3.53 3.38 -5.35
C ASP A 5 3.80 3.08 -3.87
N ALA A 6 4.43 1.94 -3.60
CA ALA A 6 4.64 1.43 -2.26
C ALA A 6 6.08 1.70 -1.78
N ALA A 7 6.20 2.29 -0.60
CA ALA A 7 7.46 2.49 0.11
C ALA A 7 7.74 1.29 1.04
N TYR A 8 8.97 0.79 0.95
CA TYR A 8 9.47 -0.31 1.76
C TYR A 8 10.65 0.16 2.61
N VAL A 9 10.63 -0.15 3.91
CA VAL A 9 11.72 0.14 4.85
C VAL A 9 12.04 -1.15 5.59
N HIS A 10 13.33 -1.51 5.63
CA HIS A 10 13.80 -2.79 6.20
C HIS A 10 13.06 -4.04 5.68
N GLY A 11 12.67 -4.03 4.40
CA GLY A 11 11.95 -5.14 3.77
C GLY A 11 10.45 -5.21 4.12
N MET A 12 9.94 -4.29 4.93
CA MET A 12 8.53 -4.20 5.32
C MET A 12 7.81 -3.21 4.41
N GLN A 13 6.59 -3.53 3.98
CA GLN A 13 5.74 -2.57 3.27
C GLN A 13 5.15 -1.61 4.31
N CYS A 14 5.46 -0.31 4.23
CA CYS A 14 5.13 0.66 5.27
C CYS A 14 4.03 1.64 4.83
N LEU A 15 4.25 2.33 3.72
CA LEU A 15 3.34 3.32 3.16
C LEU A 15 3.08 3.02 1.68
N ALA A 16 1.95 3.47 1.15
CA ALA A 16 1.76 3.51 -0.30
C ALA A 16 0.91 4.70 -0.70
N VAL A 17 1.30 5.41 -1.76
CA VAL A 17 0.53 6.50 -2.35
C VAL A 17 -0.30 5.96 -3.51
N ILE A 18 -1.55 6.37 -3.60
CA ILE A 18 -2.45 6.01 -4.68
C ILE A 18 -3.26 7.24 -5.10
N ASP A 19 -3.32 7.47 -6.42
CA ASP A 19 -4.05 8.59 -7.02
C ASP A 19 -5.11 8.03 -7.97
N ARG A 20 -6.27 7.73 -7.42
CA ARG A 20 -7.46 7.20 -8.10
C ARG A 20 -8.71 7.75 -7.42
N GLU A 21 -9.90 7.32 -7.87
CA GLU A 21 -11.14 7.67 -7.21
C GLU A 21 -11.22 7.13 -5.77
N ALA A 22 -11.82 7.92 -4.88
CA ALA A 22 -12.06 7.53 -3.50
C ALA A 22 -12.76 6.16 -3.41
N PRO A 23 -12.35 5.28 -2.50
CA PRO A 23 -11.44 5.51 -1.37
C PRO A 23 -9.96 5.23 -1.68
N TRP A 24 -9.58 5.23 -2.97
CA TRP A 24 -8.22 4.97 -3.44
C TRP A 24 -7.47 6.26 -3.81
N ASP A 25 -7.70 7.33 -3.06
CA ASP A 25 -7.03 8.64 -3.15
C ASP A 25 -6.25 8.94 -1.86
N GLY A 26 -4.95 9.17 -1.98
CA GLY A 26 -4.09 9.58 -0.87
C GLY A 26 -3.13 8.48 -0.39
N LEU A 27 -2.98 8.39 0.93
CA LEU A 27 -1.91 7.61 1.56
C LEU A 27 -2.46 6.41 2.32
N LEU A 28 -2.01 5.22 1.94
CA LEU A 28 -2.26 3.97 2.64
C LEU A 28 -1.18 3.74 3.70
N VAL A 29 -1.58 3.36 4.91
CA VAL A 29 -0.70 2.99 6.01
C VAL A 29 -0.77 1.48 6.23
N CYS A 30 0.31 0.79 5.90
CA CYS A 30 0.40 -0.66 6.00
C CYS A 30 0.62 -1.05 7.46
N THR A 31 -0.47 -1.39 8.15
CA THR A 31 -0.47 -1.74 9.58
C THR A 31 -1.34 -2.97 9.85
N SER A 32 -1.44 -3.39 11.11
CA SER A 32 -2.36 -4.43 11.60
C SER A 32 -3.45 -3.81 12.47
N ARG A 33 -4.61 -4.47 12.55
CA ARG A 33 -5.81 -3.96 13.26
C ARG A 33 -5.56 -3.62 14.73
N GLU A 34 -4.68 -4.38 15.40
CA GLU A 34 -4.31 -4.16 16.80
C GLU A 34 -3.66 -2.79 17.06
N HIS A 35 -3.07 -2.15 16.03
CA HIS A 35 -2.45 -0.83 16.15
C HIS A 35 -3.37 0.32 15.72
N HIS A 36 -4.56 0.03 15.17
CA HIS A 36 -5.46 1.06 14.62
C HIS A 36 -5.81 2.12 15.67
N ALA A 37 -6.30 1.69 16.83
CA ALA A 37 -6.70 2.60 17.89
C ALA A 37 -5.56 3.53 18.34
N SER A 38 -4.34 3.00 18.48
CA SER A 38 -3.17 3.77 18.89
C SER A 38 -2.74 4.80 17.83
N LEU A 39 -2.73 4.41 16.55
CA LEU A 39 -2.37 5.32 15.46
C LEU A 39 -3.43 6.39 15.24
N MET A 40 -4.72 6.03 15.31
CA MET A 40 -5.84 6.97 15.16
C MET A 40 -5.94 7.93 16.34
N ALA A 41 -5.60 7.51 17.56
CA ALA A 41 -5.52 8.41 18.71
C ALA A 41 -4.44 9.50 18.53
N GLU A 42 -3.31 9.16 17.90
CA GLU A 42 -2.23 10.12 17.61
C GLU A 42 -2.50 11.00 16.40
N MET A 43 -3.21 10.47 15.41
CA MET A 43 -3.49 11.08 14.11
C MET A 43 -4.97 10.83 13.74
N PRO A 44 -5.92 11.63 14.27
CA PRO A 44 -7.36 11.38 14.15
C PRO A 44 -7.93 11.41 12.73
N ALA A 45 -7.23 12.00 11.76
CA ALA A 45 -7.62 11.96 10.34
C ALA A 45 -7.40 10.58 9.69
N LEU A 46 -6.65 9.69 10.35
CA LEU A 46 -6.52 8.30 9.90
C LEU A 46 -7.82 7.56 10.12
N ARG A 47 -8.19 6.76 9.12
CA ARG A 47 -9.37 5.89 9.19
C ARG A 47 -9.09 4.52 8.58
N PRO A 48 -9.77 3.45 9.03
CA PRO A 48 -9.68 2.15 8.37
C PRO A 48 -10.03 2.27 6.89
N HIS A 49 -9.22 1.67 6.02
CA HIS A 49 -9.53 1.66 4.60
C HIS A 49 -10.76 0.76 4.36
N PRO A 50 -11.84 1.26 3.72
CA PRO A 50 -13.12 0.55 3.63
C PRO A 50 -13.02 -0.77 2.85
N VAL A 51 -12.11 -0.85 1.87
CA VAL A 51 -11.84 -2.08 1.09
C VAL A 51 -10.70 -2.92 1.68
N LEU A 52 -9.73 -2.27 2.33
CA LEU A 52 -8.52 -2.90 2.86
C LEU A 52 -8.57 -2.80 4.38
N GLY A 53 -9.63 -3.29 5.02
CA GLY A 53 -9.90 -3.07 6.45
C GLY A 53 -8.86 -3.60 7.45
N LYS A 54 -7.71 -4.10 6.98
CA LYS A 54 -6.50 -4.32 7.79
C LYS A 54 -5.64 -3.05 7.90
N TRP A 55 -5.62 -2.21 6.87
CA TRP A 55 -4.81 -1.00 6.76
C TRP A 55 -5.61 0.24 7.13
N LEU A 56 -4.90 1.28 7.55
CA LEU A 56 -5.45 2.62 7.67
C LEU A 56 -5.20 3.38 6.36
N TYR A 57 -5.91 4.49 6.18
CA TYR A 57 -5.64 5.43 5.11
C TYR A 57 -5.91 6.87 5.53
N LEU A 58 -5.24 7.78 4.83
CA LEU A 58 -5.41 9.22 4.90
C LEU A 58 -5.84 9.71 3.50
N PRO A 59 -7.07 10.21 3.35
CA PRO A 59 -7.54 10.77 2.08
C PRO A 59 -6.72 11.98 1.67
N GLN A 60 -6.48 12.14 0.36
CA GLN A 60 -5.81 13.35 -0.15
C GLN A 60 -6.61 14.63 0.09
N SER A 61 -7.94 14.51 0.24
CA SER A 61 -8.84 15.62 0.54
C SER A 61 -8.78 16.14 1.98
N GLU A 62 -8.06 15.47 2.88
CA GLU A 62 -7.87 15.96 4.25
C GLU A 62 -7.04 17.25 4.26
N ALA A 63 -7.50 18.27 4.96
CA ALA A 63 -6.84 19.59 4.99
C ALA A 63 -5.39 19.50 5.51
N ASP A 64 -5.15 18.60 6.46
CA ASP A 64 -3.84 18.39 7.08
C ASP A 64 -3.01 17.29 6.39
N PHE A 65 -3.41 16.86 5.18
CA PHE A 65 -2.83 15.70 4.47
C PHE A 65 -1.31 15.70 4.50
N GLU A 66 -0.68 16.78 4.01
CA GLU A 66 0.77 16.88 3.89
C GLU A 66 1.48 16.77 5.25
N SER A 67 0.92 17.42 6.29
CA SER A 67 1.52 17.38 7.63
C SER A 67 1.44 15.99 8.25
N ILE A 68 0.33 15.28 8.06
CA ILE A 68 0.12 13.93 8.60
C ILE A 68 0.94 12.92 7.80
N ALA A 69 1.02 13.07 6.47
CA ALA A 69 1.89 12.26 5.61
C ALA A 69 3.37 12.41 6.00
N GLN A 70 3.83 13.63 6.27
CA GLN A 70 5.18 13.89 6.76
C GLN A 70 5.42 13.24 8.13
N ARG A 71 4.45 13.35 9.05
CA ARG A 71 4.53 12.71 10.38
C ARG A 71 4.60 11.19 10.29
N LEU A 72 3.77 10.57 9.44
CA LEU A 72 3.80 9.12 9.18
C LEU A 72 5.14 8.69 8.59
N THR A 73 5.66 9.45 7.63
CA THR A 73 6.97 9.20 7.03
C THR A 73 8.08 9.25 8.09
N ALA A 74 8.06 10.26 8.96
CA ALA A 74 9.01 10.37 10.07
C ALA A 74 8.91 9.19 11.05
N ARG A 75 7.70 8.72 11.38
CA ARG A 75 7.49 7.52 12.22
C ARG A 75 8.06 6.26 11.57
N VAL A 76 7.84 6.08 10.27
CA VAL A 76 8.39 4.95 9.51
C VAL A 76 9.91 4.98 9.51
N LEU A 77 10.52 6.15 9.26
CA LEU A 77 11.98 6.31 9.29
C LEU A 77 12.57 6.11 10.70
N ALA A 78 11.80 6.42 11.75
CA ALA A 78 12.16 6.15 13.14
C ALA A 78 11.91 4.68 13.57
N GLY A 79 11.42 3.82 12.67
CA GLY A 79 11.19 2.40 12.95
C GLY A 79 9.99 2.12 13.85
N ASP A 80 8.92 2.93 13.77
CA ASP A 80 7.70 2.71 14.55
C ASP A 80 7.17 1.27 14.37
N PRO A 81 7.10 0.46 15.44
CA PRO A 81 6.77 -0.97 15.33
C PRO A 81 5.33 -1.22 14.90
N ARG A 82 4.48 -0.18 14.89
CA ARG A 82 3.08 -0.27 14.46
C ARG A 82 2.92 -0.24 12.94
N ILE A 83 3.94 0.18 12.19
CA ILE A 83 3.87 0.41 10.74
C ILE A 83 4.83 -0.54 10.03
N GLY A 84 4.29 -1.34 9.11
CA GLY A 84 5.04 -2.35 8.38
C GLY A 84 4.27 -3.66 8.27
N VAL A 85 4.13 -4.18 7.06
CA VAL A 85 3.62 -5.52 6.81
C VAL A 85 4.61 -6.27 5.95
N ALA A 86 4.98 -7.48 6.38
CA ALA A 86 5.87 -8.34 5.60
C ALA A 86 5.24 -8.64 4.22
N PRO A 87 5.97 -8.42 3.11
CA PRO A 87 5.47 -8.75 1.79
C PRO A 87 5.27 -10.26 1.68
N LYS A 88 4.16 -10.69 1.05
CA LYS A 88 3.99 -12.10 0.69
C LYS A 88 5.08 -12.50 -0.30
N PRO A 89 5.77 -13.64 -0.11
CA PRO A 89 6.73 -14.14 -1.09
C PRO A 89 6.04 -14.29 -2.44
N ARG A 90 6.52 -13.57 -3.46
CA ARG A 90 6.01 -13.73 -4.82
C ARG A 90 6.51 -15.07 -5.33
N GLN A 91 5.63 -16.06 -5.48
CA GLN A 91 5.98 -17.25 -6.25
C GLN A 91 6.39 -16.80 -7.67
N PRO A 92 7.47 -17.36 -8.24
CA PRO A 92 7.84 -17.07 -9.61
C PRO A 92 6.63 -17.39 -10.50
N ARG A 93 6.13 -16.41 -11.26
CA ARG A 93 5.16 -16.70 -12.31
C ARG A 93 5.88 -17.64 -13.26
N GLN A 94 5.46 -18.91 -13.33
CA GLN A 94 5.84 -19.76 -14.45
C GLN A 94 5.48 -18.96 -15.70
N ALA A 95 6.49 -18.62 -16.51
CA ALA A 95 6.29 -18.05 -17.82
C ALA A 95 5.49 -19.09 -18.62
N GLY A 96 4.16 -18.97 -18.57
CA GLY A 96 3.25 -19.85 -19.27
C GLY A 96 3.62 -19.80 -20.74
N LYS A 97 3.93 -20.97 -21.30
CA LYS A 97 4.22 -21.20 -22.72
C LYS A 97 3.05 -20.68 -23.58
N ARG A 98 3.01 -19.39 -23.85
CA ARG A 98 2.06 -18.75 -24.78
C ARG A 98 2.76 -18.04 -25.95
N ALA A 99 4.03 -18.37 -26.19
CA ALA A 99 4.77 -17.94 -27.39
C ALA A 99 4.81 -19.00 -28.51
N ALA A 100 4.23 -20.20 -28.34
CA ALA A 100 4.33 -21.27 -29.34
C ALA A 100 3.06 -21.48 -30.22
N ALA A 101 1.99 -20.70 -30.02
CA ALA A 101 0.73 -20.90 -30.75
C ALA A 101 0.46 -19.88 -31.88
N HIS A 102 1.29 -18.85 -32.05
CA HIS A 102 1.14 -17.89 -33.17
C HIS A 102 2.00 -18.22 -34.41
N ALA A 103 2.93 -19.19 -34.32
CA ALA A 103 3.82 -19.57 -35.42
C ALA A 103 3.30 -20.78 -36.23
N ARG A 104 1.99 -21.02 -36.27
CA ARG A 104 1.36 -22.04 -37.15
C ARG A 104 0.18 -21.47 -37.92
N ARG A 105 0.40 -20.39 -38.66
CA ARG A 105 -0.45 -19.99 -39.79
C ARG A 105 0.38 -19.27 -40.86
N VAL A 106 1.38 -19.96 -41.37
CA VAL A 106 1.82 -19.79 -42.75
C VAL A 106 2.02 -21.19 -43.32
N LYS A 107 1.17 -21.57 -44.26
CA LYS A 107 1.41 -22.70 -45.17
C LYS A 107 1.24 -22.15 -46.59
N PRO A 108 2.04 -22.67 -47.55
CA PRO A 108 2.26 -22.10 -48.88
C PRO A 108 1.01 -22.09 -49.77
#